data_AF-A0A968JSQ1-F1
#
_entry.id   AF-A0A968JSQ1-F1
#
_cell.length_a   1.000
_cell.length_b   1.000
_cell.length_c   1.000
_cell.angle_alpha   90.00
_cell.angle_beta   90.00
_cell.angle_gamma   90.00
#
_symmetry.space_group_name_H-M   'P 1'
#
loop_
_entity.id
_entity.type
_entity.pdbx_description
1 polymer ?
#
loop_
_entity_poly.entity_id
_entity_poly.type
_entity_poly.pdbx_seq_one_letter_code
_entity_poly.pdbx_strand_id
1 'polypeptide(L)'
;MALKPLYRQDLHIHTIYSTGDSAVVPEQTIKLVSKINHAEIIGISDHFEYLGDVYEKYRDEVYSYRFKLGTEVDGSRSVEAAAKLDFDYYIYHCWDSNPEDYRSVHKLLNTGKPVIIAHPYATGTKLEKIPEECYVEINNRYVYRYDWKAFFSGFTKKFRFVLSSDAHQPNWLNQNVSRMVAEELGIQETLLF
;
A
#
# COMPACT_ATOMS: atom_id res chain seq x y z
N MET A 1 3.14 11.59 -27.87
CA MET A 1 2.94 12.31 -26.60
C MET A 1 2.94 11.27 -25.49
N ALA A 2 3.82 11.41 -24.49
CA ALA A 2 3.67 10.61 -23.27
C ALA A 2 2.44 11.15 -22.53
N LEU A 3 1.56 10.26 -22.06
CA LEU A 3 0.44 10.67 -21.22
C LEU A 3 1.00 11.25 -19.92
N LYS A 4 0.50 12.41 -19.51
CA LYS A 4 0.86 12.98 -18.21
C LYS A 4 0.22 12.12 -17.12
N PRO A 5 0.94 11.80 -16.02
CA PRO A 5 0.34 11.12 -14.88
C PRO A 5 -0.91 11.84 -14.39
N LEU A 6 -1.93 11.05 -14.01
CA LEU A 6 -3.19 11.55 -13.46
C LEU A 6 -3.08 11.78 -11.95
N TYR A 7 -2.20 11.05 -11.28
CA TYR A 7 -2.04 11.05 -9.83
C TYR A 7 -0.63 11.44 -9.42
N ARG A 8 -0.46 11.95 -8.19
CA ARG A 8 0.86 12.33 -7.67
C ARG A 8 1.65 11.12 -7.19
N GLN A 9 0.97 10.12 -6.62
CA GLN A 9 1.61 8.94 -6.07
C GLN A 9 0.64 7.75 -6.10
N ASP A 10 1.17 6.55 -6.30
CA ASP A 10 0.50 5.28 -6.01
C ASP A 10 1.52 4.27 -5.49
N LEU A 11 1.37 3.84 -4.24
CA LEU A 11 2.34 2.97 -3.55
C LEU A 11 1.78 1.58 -3.23
N HIS A 12 0.53 1.30 -3.56
CA HIS A 12 -0.06 -0.02 -3.32
C HIS A 12 -0.49 -0.62 -4.66
N ILE A 13 0.41 -1.37 -5.28
CA ILE A 13 0.19 -2.03 -6.57
C ILE A 13 0.79 -3.43 -6.48
N HIS A 14 -0.02 -4.42 -6.86
CA HIS A 14 0.37 -5.81 -6.98
C HIS A 14 0.66 -6.15 -8.43
N THR A 15 1.61 -7.05 -8.64
CA THR A 15 2.06 -7.49 -9.95
C THR A 15 2.16 -9.01 -10.00
N ILE A 16 2.65 -9.54 -11.12
CA ILE A 16 2.92 -10.97 -11.30
C ILE A 16 3.88 -11.58 -10.26
N TYR A 17 4.51 -10.77 -9.39
CA TYR A 17 5.31 -11.27 -8.26
C TYR A 17 4.42 -11.77 -7.10
N SER A 18 3.20 -11.29 -6.94
CA SER A 18 2.16 -11.85 -6.08
C SER A 18 1.56 -13.16 -6.63
N THR A 19 2.40 -14.17 -6.85
CA THR A 19 2.09 -15.38 -7.64
C THR A 19 0.90 -16.22 -7.18
N GLY A 20 0.52 -16.17 -5.90
CA GLY A 20 -0.64 -16.89 -5.37
C GLY A 20 -1.93 -16.06 -5.31
N ASP A 21 -1.88 -14.78 -5.69
CA ASP A 21 -3.04 -13.90 -5.67
C ASP A 21 -3.87 -14.06 -6.95
N SER A 22 -5.02 -14.72 -6.83
CA SER A 22 -5.94 -14.96 -7.94
C SER A 22 -6.52 -13.69 -8.60
N ALA A 23 -6.44 -12.53 -7.94
CA ALA A 23 -6.87 -11.27 -8.55
C ALA A 23 -5.82 -10.67 -9.49
N VAL A 24 -4.55 -11.09 -9.37
CA VAL A 24 -3.46 -10.67 -10.26
C VAL A 24 -3.58 -11.40 -11.59
N VAL A 25 -3.64 -10.62 -12.67
CA VAL A 25 -3.63 -11.16 -14.04
C VAL A 25 -2.21 -11.16 -14.61
N PRO A 26 -1.88 -12.07 -15.55
CA PRO A 26 -0.53 -12.16 -16.14
C PRO A 26 -0.05 -10.85 -16.80
N GLU A 27 -0.97 -9.99 -17.24
CA GLU A 27 -0.67 -8.70 -17.86
C GLU A 27 -0.15 -7.67 -16.85
N GLN A 28 -0.46 -7.82 -15.56
CA GLN A 28 -0.10 -6.89 -14.48
C GLN A 28 1.40 -7.02 -14.14
N THR A 29 2.24 -6.65 -15.10
CA THR A 29 3.70 -6.65 -14.99
C THR A 29 4.20 -5.25 -14.64
N ILE A 30 5.36 -5.15 -13.98
CA ILE A 30 6.02 -3.87 -13.69
C ILE A 30 6.25 -3.07 -15.00
N LYS A 31 6.61 -3.77 -16.08
CA LYS A 31 6.77 -3.17 -17.42
C LYS A 31 5.48 -2.58 -17.98
N LEU A 32 4.32 -3.19 -17.73
CA LEU A 32 3.05 -2.62 -18.17
C LEU A 32 2.69 -1.40 -17.32
N VAL A 33 2.85 -1.49 -16.00
CA VAL A 33 2.64 -0.36 -15.07
C VAL A 33 3.48 0.85 -15.50
N SER A 34 4.75 0.65 -15.87
CA SER A 34 5.63 1.74 -16.34
C SER A 34 5.23 2.34 -17.68
N LYS A 35 4.57 1.59 -18.56
CA LYS A 35 4.01 2.13 -19.81
C LYS A 35 2.72 2.92 -19.59
N ILE A 36 1.90 2.49 -18.63
CA ILE A 36 0.66 3.17 -18.27
C ILE A 36 0.98 4.49 -17.56
N ASN A 37 1.95 4.47 -16.64
CA ASN A 37 2.49 5.65 -15.97
C ASN A 37 1.38 6.56 -15.38
N HIS A 38 0.44 5.95 -14.64
CA HIS A 38 -0.74 6.64 -14.12
C HIS A 38 -0.43 7.62 -12.97
N ALA A 39 0.68 7.43 -12.26
CA ALA A 39 1.11 8.27 -11.15
C ALA A 39 2.55 8.81 -11.34
N GLU A 40 2.86 9.98 -10.78
CA GLU A 40 4.21 10.58 -10.84
C GLU A 40 5.22 9.78 -10.01
N ILE A 41 4.81 9.31 -8.83
CA ILE A 41 5.57 8.41 -7.97
C ILE A 41 4.86 7.06 -7.96
N ILE A 42 5.54 6.01 -8.43
CA ILE A 42 4.99 4.66 -8.45
C ILE A 42 5.82 3.79 -7.51
N GLY A 43 5.13 3.10 -6.61
CA GLY A 43 5.67 2.03 -5.79
C GLY A 43 5.01 0.71 -6.14
N ILE A 44 5.80 -0.36 -6.16
CA ILE A 44 5.31 -1.73 -6.34
C ILE A 44 5.45 -2.43 -4.99
N SER A 45 4.39 -3.07 -4.52
CA SER A 45 4.28 -3.61 -3.16
C SER A 45 3.58 -4.95 -3.13
N ASP A 46 4.15 -5.92 -3.84
CA ASP A 46 3.64 -7.29 -3.87
C ASP A 46 3.66 -7.93 -2.47
N HIS A 47 2.79 -8.92 -2.28
CA HIS A 47 2.66 -9.70 -1.05
C HIS A 47 3.97 -10.38 -0.68
N PHE A 48 4.45 -10.11 0.54
CA PHE A 48 5.77 -10.50 1.02
C PHE A 48 6.01 -12.02 0.96
N GLU A 49 4.99 -12.83 1.22
CA GLU A 49 5.08 -14.29 1.24
C GLU A 49 5.52 -14.90 -0.10
N TYR A 50 5.39 -14.18 -1.21
CA TYR A 50 5.83 -14.63 -2.53
C TYR A 50 7.21 -14.09 -2.93
N LEU A 51 7.80 -13.21 -2.14
CA LEU A 51 9.03 -12.51 -2.50
C LEU A 51 10.30 -13.21 -2.01
N GLY A 52 10.24 -14.10 -1.02
CA GLY A 52 11.43 -14.66 -0.34
C GLY A 52 12.57 -15.09 -1.28
N ASP A 53 12.32 -16.04 -2.17
CA ASP A 53 13.35 -16.58 -3.07
C ASP A 53 13.61 -15.71 -4.31
N VAL A 54 12.74 -14.74 -4.59
CA VAL A 54 12.79 -13.90 -5.80
C VAL A 54 13.07 -12.43 -5.49
N TYR A 55 13.36 -12.08 -4.24
CA TYR A 55 13.44 -10.69 -3.77
C TYR A 55 14.47 -9.88 -4.56
N GLU A 56 15.66 -10.43 -4.82
CA GLU A 56 16.69 -9.71 -5.58
C GLU A 56 16.22 -9.40 -7.01
N LYS A 57 15.59 -10.38 -7.68
CA LYS A 57 15.02 -10.20 -9.01
C LYS A 57 13.89 -9.16 -9.00
N TYR A 58 13.01 -9.25 -8.00
CA TYR A 58 11.92 -8.30 -7.80
C TYR A 58 12.43 -6.87 -7.63
N ARG A 59 13.34 -6.67 -6.68
CA ARG A 59 14.02 -5.39 -6.40
C ARG A 59 14.64 -4.81 -7.66
N ASP A 60 15.45 -5.61 -8.35
CA ASP A 60 16.20 -5.15 -9.52
C ASP A 60 15.26 -4.74 -10.65
N GLU A 61 14.15 -5.46 -10.85
CA GLU A 61 13.14 -5.09 -11.83
C GLU A 61 12.41 -3.80 -11.44
N VAL A 62 11.95 -3.65 -10.20
CA VAL A 62 11.30 -2.42 -9.70
C VAL A 62 12.20 -1.20 -9.92
N TYR A 63 13.46 -1.29 -9.50
CA TYR A 63 14.42 -0.18 -9.65
C TYR A 63 14.82 0.09 -11.09
N SER A 64 14.80 -0.90 -11.99
CA SER A 64 15.07 -0.68 -13.42
C SER A 64 14.09 0.31 -14.07
N TYR A 65 12.88 0.43 -13.53
CA TYR A 65 11.87 1.40 -13.94
C TYR A 65 11.82 2.66 -13.05
N ARG A 66 12.77 2.82 -12.13
CA ARG A 66 12.86 3.94 -11.15
C ARG A 66 11.65 4.04 -10.23
N PHE A 67 10.98 2.93 -9.98
CA PHE A 67 9.90 2.83 -9.02
C PHE A 67 10.43 2.68 -7.59
N LYS A 68 9.55 2.86 -6.61
CA LYS A 68 9.81 2.61 -5.20
C LYS A 68 9.56 1.14 -4.88
N LEU A 69 10.47 0.53 -4.14
CA LEU A 69 10.38 -0.85 -3.73
C LEU A 69 9.61 -0.96 -2.41
N GLY A 70 8.37 -1.43 -2.47
CA GLY A 70 7.57 -1.77 -1.31
C GLY A 70 7.34 -3.27 -1.19
N THR A 71 6.62 -3.65 -0.15
CA THR A 71 5.98 -4.96 -0.03
C THR A 71 4.77 -4.85 0.87
N GLU A 72 3.77 -5.68 0.62
CA GLU A 72 2.65 -5.88 1.52
C GLU A 72 2.94 -7.00 2.51
N VAL A 73 2.94 -6.67 3.80
CA VAL A 73 3.16 -7.60 4.90
C VAL A 73 1.83 -7.92 5.56
N ASP A 74 1.37 -9.16 5.36
CA ASP A 74 0.11 -9.63 5.94
C ASP A 74 0.26 -10.00 7.43
N GLY A 75 0.14 -8.99 8.29
CA GLY A 75 0.17 -9.14 9.73
C GLY A 75 1.50 -9.63 10.31
N SER A 76 1.46 -10.00 11.58
CA SER A 76 2.63 -10.24 12.43
C SER A 76 3.55 -11.39 12.01
N ARG A 77 3.05 -12.37 11.25
CA ARG A 77 3.80 -13.62 10.93
C ARG A 77 5.05 -13.36 10.10
N SER A 78 4.97 -12.40 9.19
CA SER A 78 6.03 -12.15 8.19
C SER A 78 6.89 -10.93 8.52
N VAL A 79 6.52 -10.15 9.54
CA VAL A 79 7.18 -8.89 9.90
C VAL A 79 8.68 -9.04 10.15
N GLU A 80 9.10 -10.08 10.89
CA GLU A 80 10.53 -10.27 11.20
C GLU A 80 11.36 -10.62 9.96
N ALA A 81 10.77 -11.32 9.00
CA ALA A 81 11.44 -11.64 7.75
C ALA A 81 11.47 -10.41 6.84
N ALA A 82 10.35 -9.68 6.73
CA ALA A 82 10.25 -8.46 5.93
C ALA A 82 11.21 -7.36 6.40
N ALA A 83 11.37 -7.18 7.71
CA ALA A 83 12.28 -6.20 8.29
C ALA A 83 13.78 -6.49 8.04
N LYS A 84 14.14 -7.70 7.58
CA LYS A 84 15.52 -8.08 7.26
C LYS A 84 15.90 -7.76 5.82
N LEU A 85 14.92 -7.49 4.96
CA LEU A 85 15.14 -7.10 3.57
C LEU A 85 15.02 -5.58 3.43
N ASP A 86 15.74 -5.01 2.47
CA ASP A 86 15.78 -3.56 2.28
C ASP A 86 14.63 -3.12 1.35
N PHE A 87 13.52 -2.69 1.93
CA PHE A 87 12.42 -2.05 1.22
C PHE A 87 12.47 -0.53 1.43
N ASP A 88 11.93 0.24 0.50
CA ASP A 88 11.77 1.69 0.62
C ASP A 88 10.62 2.05 1.58
N TYR A 89 9.58 1.21 1.66
CA TYR A 89 8.42 1.35 2.53
C TYR A 89 7.70 0.02 2.73
N TYR A 90 6.80 -0.04 3.71
CA TYR A 90 5.95 -1.20 3.98
C TYR A 90 4.48 -0.84 3.88
N ILE A 91 3.71 -1.67 3.18
CA ILE A 91 2.26 -1.79 3.33
C ILE A 91 2.02 -2.86 4.40
N TYR A 92 1.15 -2.60 5.38
CA TYR A 92 0.95 -3.51 6.50
C TYR A 92 -0.53 -3.73 6.80
N HIS A 93 -0.96 -4.99 6.75
CA HIS A 93 -2.25 -5.39 7.32
C HIS A 93 -2.15 -5.50 8.84
N CYS A 94 -3.05 -4.81 9.52
CA CYS A 94 -3.21 -4.95 10.96
C CYS A 94 -4.60 -5.49 11.29
N TRP A 95 -4.74 -6.80 11.46
CA TRP A 95 -6.04 -7.44 11.69
C TRP A 95 -6.48 -7.28 13.15
N ASP A 96 -7.68 -6.75 13.42
CA ASP A 96 -8.15 -6.66 14.81
C ASP A 96 -8.42 -8.04 15.43
N SER A 97 -8.65 -9.05 14.59
CA SER A 97 -8.75 -10.45 15.00
C SER A 97 -7.42 -11.03 15.51
N ASN A 98 -6.29 -10.36 15.27
CA ASN A 98 -4.98 -10.77 15.73
C ASN A 98 -4.28 -9.65 16.54
N PRO A 99 -4.38 -9.66 17.88
CA PRO A 99 -3.76 -8.64 18.72
C PRO A 99 -2.24 -8.50 18.60
N GLU A 100 -1.52 -9.51 18.09
CA GLU A 100 -0.07 -9.42 17.84
C GLU A 100 0.27 -8.47 16.68
N ASP A 101 -0.67 -8.20 15.78
CA ASP A 101 -0.44 -7.33 14.62
C ASP A 101 -0.19 -5.88 15.07
N TYR A 102 -0.93 -5.40 16.07
CA TYR A 102 -0.71 -4.06 16.65
C TYR A 102 0.67 -3.92 17.28
N ARG A 103 1.21 -4.98 17.89
CA ARG A 103 2.56 -4.95 18.49
C ARG A 103 3.64 -5.04 17.43
N SER A 104 3.40 -5.83 16.38
CA SER A 104 4.41 -6.11 15.36
C SER A 104 4.68 -4.93 14.44
N VAL A 105 3.74 -3.99 14.29
CA VAL A 105 3.96 -2.75 13.51
C VAL A 105 5.22 -1.98 13.96
N HIS A 106 5.54 -1.99 15.27
CA HIS A 106 6.74 -1.34 15.79
C HIS A 106 8.04 -1.93 15.26
N LYS A 107 8.06 -3.22 14.91
CA LYS A 107 9.24 -3.84 14.31
C LYS A 107 9.51 -3.28 12.92
N LEU A 108 8.46 -3.02 12.13
CA LEU A 108 8.59 -2.35 10.84
C LEU A 108 8.99 -0.89 11.02
N LEU A 109 8.38 -0.15 11.96
CA LEU A 109 8.77 1.23 12.27
C LEU A 109 10.25 1.36 12.69
N ASN A 110 10.78 0.37 13.43
CA ASN A 110 12.18 0.36 13.87
C ASN A 110 13.19 0.22 12.71
N THR A 111 12.75 -0.14 11.50
CA THR A 111 13.60 -0.09 10.30
C THR A 111 13.90 1.34 9.86
N GLY A 112 13.15 2.33 10.38
CA GLY A 112 13.22 3.72 9.94
C GLY A 112 12.52 3.99 8.61
N LYS A 113 11.89 2.99 7.99
CA LYS A 113 11.14 3.12 6.75
C LYS A 113 9.68 3.51 7.01
N PRO A 114 9.01 4.20 6.07
CA PRO A 114 7.58 4.46 6.17
C PRO A 114 6.75 3.17 6.27
N VAL A 115 5.77 3.17 7.18
CA VAL A 115 4.80 2.08 7.33
C VAL A 115 3.40 2.63 7.06
N ILE A 116 2.72 2.05 6.08
CA ILE A 116 1.35 2.38 5.68
C ILE A 116 0.43 1.27 6.17
N ILE A 117 -0.58 1.61 6.97
CA ILE A 117 -1.62 0.66 7.39
C ILE A 117 -2.60 0.49 6.23
N ALA A 118 -2.60 -0.69 5.59
CA ALA A 118 -3.42 -0.98 4.42
C ALA A 118 -4.89 -1.16 4.79
N HIS A 119 -5.75 -0.50 4.02
CA HIS A 119 -7.22 -0.56 4.06
C HIS A 119 -7.81 -0.98 5.42
N PRO A 120 -7.60 -0.18 6.49
CA PRO A 120 -7.85 -0.60 7.88
C PRO A 120 -9.31 -0.94 8.18
N TYR A 121 -10.26 -0.37 7.43
CA TYR A 121 -11.68 -0.71 7.53
C TYR A 121 -12.01 -2.12 7.04
N ALA A 122 -11.21 -2.69 6.13
CA ALA A 122 -11.42 -4.04 5.60
C ALA A 122 -10.87 -5.13 6.56
N THR A 123 -9.81 -4.81 7.29
CA THR A 123 -9.17 -5.69 8.29
C THR A 123 -9.73 -5.49 9.71
N GLY A 124 -10.67 -4.55 9.87
CA GLY A 124 -11.27 -4.19 11.16
C GLY A 124 -10.31 -3.46 12.11
N THR A 125 -9.18 -2.95 11.62
CA THR A 125 -8.16 -2.28 12.43
C THR A 125 -8.75 -1.16 13.28
N LYS A 126 -8.36 -1.15 14.55
CA LYS A 126 -8.67 -0.09 15.52
C LYS A 126 -7.58 0.99 15.45
N LEU A 127 -7.85 2.07 14.73
CA LEU A 127 -6.90 3.17 14.52
C LEU A 127 -6.47 3.87 15.83
N GLU A 128 -7.26 3.77 16.90
CA GLU A 128 -6.87 4.22 18.23
C GLU A 128 -5.65 3.49 18.80
N LYS A 129 -5.38 2.26 18.33
CA LYS A 129 -4.22 1.44 18.76
C LYS A 129 -3.01 1.57 17.83
N ILE A 130 -3.15 2.26 16.71
CA ILE A 130 -2.08 2.42 15.72
C ILE A 130 -1.16 3.59 16.14
N PRO A 131 0.18 3.43 16.07
CA PRO A 131 1.13 4.52 16.30
C PRO A 131 0.97 5.65 15.27
N GLU A 132 0.99 6.90 15.71
CA GLU A 132 0.77 8.10 14.86
C GLU A 132 1.88 8.32 13.81
N GLU A 133 3.04 7.68 14.01
CA GLU A 133 4.13 7.64 13.05
C GLU A 133 3.74 6.94 11.75
N CYS A 134 2.80 6.00 11.81
CA CYS A 134 2.27 5.30 10.64
C CYS A 134 1.45 6.23 9.75
N TYR A 135 1.39 5.87 8.47
CA TYR A 135 0.47 6.44 7.51
C TYR A 135 -0.78 5.55 7.43
N VAL A 136 -1.93 6.14 7.15
CA VAL A 136 -3.18 5.40 7.00
C VAL A 136 -3.61 5.44 5.54
N GLU A 137 -3.91 4.28 4.98
CA GLU A 137 -4.36 4.16 3.60
C GLU A 137 -5.86 4.45 3.46
N ILE A 138 -6.21 5.23 2.43
CA ILE A 138 -7.55 5.22 1.83
C ILE A 138 -7.43 4.47 0.51
N ASN A 139 -7.90 3.23 0.52
CA ASN A 139 -7.70 2.28 -0.56
C ASN A 139 -8.85 2.32 -1.56
N ASN A 140 -8.53 2.55 -2.83
CA ASN A 140 -9.52 2.71 -3.90
C ASN A 140 -10.39 1.45 -4.11
N ARG A 141 -9.80 0.25 -3.95
CA ARG A 141 -10.48 -1.02 -4.18
C ARG A 141 -11.55 -1.34 -3.16
N TYR A 142 -11.36 -0.95 -1.91
CA TYR A 142 -12.25 -1.37 -0.82
C TYR A 142 -13.10 -0.24 -0.23
N VAL A 143 -12.67 1.02 -0.27
CA VAL A 143 -13.28 2.10 0.53
C VAL A 143 -14.79 2.25 0.31
N TYR A 144 -15.28 2.07 -0.92
CA TYR A 144 -16.69 2.23 -1.27
C TYR A 144 -17.63 1.21 -0.60
N ARG A 145 -17.08 0.11 -0.07
CA ARG A 145 -17.86 -0.99 0.52
C ARG A 145 -18.20 -0.77 2.00
N TYR A 146 -17.62 0.25 2.62
CA TYR A 146 -17.69 0.48 4.06
C TYR A 146 -18.24 1.88 4.38
N ASP A 147 -18.71 2.06 5.61
CA ASP A 147 -19.01 3.39 6.14
C ASP A 147 -17.70 4.11 6.52
N TRP A 148 -16.95 4.48 5.48
CA TRP A 148 -15.68 5.18 5.60
C TRP A 148 -15.82 6.51 6.33
N LYS A 149 -17.00 7.14 6.27
CA LYS A 149 -17.26 8.42 6.93
C LYS A 149 -17.26 8.22 8.45
N ALA A 150 -18.05 7.28 8.95
CA ALA A 150 -18.04 6.94 10.37
C ALA A 150 -16.65 6.45 10.82
N PHE A 151 -15.98 5.62 10.00
CA PHE A 151 -14.67 5.06 10.32
C PHE A 151 -13.58 6.12 10.48
N PHE A 152 -13.46 7.07 9.54
CA PHE A 152 -12.34 8.03 9.53
C PHE A 152 -12.61 9.35 10.26
N SER A 153 -13.86 9.73 10.52
CA SER A 153 -14.20 11.08 11.04
C SER A 153 -13.44 11.47 12.32
N GLY A 154 -13.15 10.52 13.20
CA GLY A 154 -12.40 10.77 14.45
C GLY A 154 -10.89 10.90 14.28
N PHE A 155 -10.35 10.63 13.09
CA PHE A 155 -8.92 10.39 12.88
C PHE A 155 -8.27 11.29 11.84
N THR A 156 -9.04 12.12 11.14
CA THR A 156 -8.58 12.98 10.03
C THR A 156 -7.45 13.95 10.41
N LYS A 157 -7.39 14.35 11.69
CA LYS A 157 -6.32 15.21 12.23
C LYS A 157 -5.22 14.46 12.96
N LYS A 158 -5.43 13.18 13.26
CA LYS A 158 -4.49 12.33 14.00
C LYS A 158 -3.45 11.72 13.07
N PHE A 159 -3.88 11.24 11.92
CA PHE A 159 -3.01 10.54 10.99
C PHE A 159 -2.71 11.33 9.72
N ARG A 160 -1.61 10.96 9.08
CA ARG A 160 -1.29 11.32 7.70
C ARG A 160 -1.82 10.22 6.79
N PHE A 161 -2.39 10.61 5.66
CA PHE A 161 -3.08 9.68 4.77
C PHE A 161 -2.36 9.53 3.43
N VAL A 162 -2.35 8.32 2.93
CA VAL A 162 -1.92 7.99 1.56
C VAL A 162 -3.11 7.44 0.78
N LEU A 163 -3.17 7.75 -0.51
CA LEU A 163 -4.19 7.26 -1.41
C LEU A 163 -3.56 6.24 -2.34
N SER A 164 -4.24 5.12 -2.56
CA SER A 164 -3.67 4.03 -3.35
C SER A 164 -4.73 3.32 -4.18
N SER A 165 -4.28 2.60 -5.21
CA SER A 165 -5.17 1.82 -6.07
C SER A 165 -5.45 0.41 -5.54
N ASP A 166 -4.45 -0.23 -4.92
CA ASP A 166 -4.43 -1.67 -4.66
C ASP A 166 -4.71 -2.49 -5.94
N ALA A 167 -4.08 -2.03 -7.03
CA ALA A 167 -4.32 -2.57 -8.35
C ALA A 167 -3.63 -3.92 -8.52
N HIS A 168 -4.44 -4.93 -8.81
CA HIS A 168 -3.99 -6.27 -9.22
C HIS A 168 -4.15 -6.48 -10.74
N GLN A 169 -4.78 -5.52 -11.43
CA GLN A 169 -5.09 -5.58 -12.85
C GLN A 169 -4.89 -4.21 -13.50
N PRO A 170 -4.61 -4.15 -14.82
CA PRO A 170 -4.25 -2.88 -15.46
C PRO A 170 -5.38 -1.84 -15.41
N ASN A 171 -6.63 -2.27 -15.51
CA ASN A 171 -7.80 -1.41 -15.41
C ASN A 171 -8.10 -0.93 -13.97
N TRP A 172 -7.42 -1.47 -12.97
CA TRP A 172 -7.56 -1.05 -11.57
C TRP A 172 -6.54 0.03 -11.17
N LEU A 173 -5.61 0.42 -12.05
CA LEU A 173 -4.64 1.50 -11.84
C LEU A 173 -5.33 2.88 -11.83
N ASN A 174 -6.13 3.13 -10.80
CA ASN A 174 -6.85 4.38 -10.56
C ASN A 174 -7.07 4.61 -9.07
N GLN A 175 -7.35 5.87 -8.70
CA GLN A 175 -7.55 6.31 -7.32
C GLN A 175 -8.80 7.19 -7.18
N ASN A 176 -9.74 7.10 -8.12
CA ASN A 176 -10.83 8.07 -8.23
C ASN A 176 -11.75 8.01 -6.99
N VAL A 177 -12.03 6.81 -6.49
CA VAL A 177 -12.90 6.62 -5.32
C VAL A 177 -12.18 7.04 -4.05
N SER A 178 -10.92 6.63 -3.85
CA SER A 178 -10.15 7.04 -2.67
C SER A 178 -9.92 8.55 -2.61
N ARG A 179 -9.73 9.21 -3.75
CA ARG A 179 -9.61 10.68 -3.85
C ARG A 179 -10.91 11.40 -3.53
N MET A 180 -12.04 10.92 -4.04
CA MET A 180 -13.35 11.46 -3.68
C MET A 180 -13.59 11.38 -2.17
N VAL A 181 -13.31 10.22 -1.56
CA VAL A 181 -13.44 10.04 -0.11
C VAL A 181 -12.52 10.98 0.66
N ALA A 182 -11.26 11.12 0.23
CA ALA A 182 -10.32 12.05 0.87
C ALA A 182 -10.81 13.50 0.81
N GLU A 183 -11.34 13.93 -0.34
CA GLU A 183 -11.92 15.27 -0.52
C GLU A 183 -13.12 15.51 0.39
N GLU A 184 -14.06 14.57 0.47
CA GLU A 184 -15.24 14.69 1.35
C GLU A 184 -14.88 14.74 2.84
N LEU A 185 -13.78 14.11 3.23
CA LEU A 185 -13.26 14.14 4.60
C LEU A 185 -12.34 15.34 4.87
N GLY A 186 -12.03 16.16 3.88
CA GLY A 186 -11.06 17.24 3.98
C GLY A 186 -9.63 16.75 4.26
N ILE A 187 -9.30 15.54 3.82
CA ILE A 187 -7.99 14.91 3.98
C ILE A 187 -7.09 15.29 2.82
N GLN A 188 -5.91 15.82 3.15
CA GLN A 188 -4.85 16.06 2.19
C GLN A 188 -3.95 14.83 2.07
N GLU A 189 -3.74 14.35 0.85
CA GLU A 189 -2.77 13.28 0.53
C GLU A 189 -1.35 13.67 0.97
N THR A 190 -0.69 12.76 1.66
CA THR A 190 0.73 12.87 2.02
C THR A 190 1.59 12.13 0.99
N LEU A 191 2.54 12.84 0.38
CA LEU A 191 3.55 12.23 -0.48
C LEU A 191 4.73 11.73 0.36
N LEU A 192 5.21 10.53 0.08
CA LEU A 192 6.31 9.92 0.84
C LEU A 192 7.67 10.13 0.19
N PHE A 193 7.72 10.40 -1.12
CA PHE A 193 8.94 10.45 -1.91
C PHE A 193 8.99 11.63 -2.88
#